data_AF-A0A8T4T4T6-F1
#
_entry.id   AF-A0A8T4T4T6-F1
#
_cell.length_a   1.000
_cell.length_b   1.000
_cell.length_c   1.000
_cell.angle_alpha   90.00
_cell.angle_beta   90.00
_cell.angle_gamma   90.00
#
_symmetry.space_group_name_H-M   'P 1'
#
loop_
_entity.id
_entity.type
_entity.pdbx_description
1 polymer ?
#
loop_
_entity_poly.entity_id
_entity_poly.type
_entity_poly.pdbx_seq_one_letter_code
_entity_poly.pdbx_strand_id
1 'polypeptide(L)'
;MKEAFKATILEFLLKKNCIGGAHTPLDRVKSCIELHSKQDKKEFEQALDELVKENWVISASKRTGKGTDTHLSLNPRTLNQISEYLRTH
;
A
#
# COMPACT_ATOMS: atom_id res chain seq x y z
N MET A 1 -5.75 -9.39 11.97
CA MET A 1 -4.70 -9.64 10.95
C MET A 1 -4.78 -8.64 9.80
N LYS A 2 -5.94 -8.42 9.17
CA LYS A 2 -6.11 -7.40 8.12
C LYS A 2 -5.66 -5.99 8.49
N GLU A 3 -6.00 -5.51 9.69
CA GLU A 3 -5.58 -4.18 10.17
C GLU A 3 -4.07 -4.06 10.33
N ALA A 4 -3.39 -5.12 10.76
CA ALA A 4 -1.93 -5.14 10.83
C ALA A 4 -1.31 -4.99 9.43
N PHE A 5 -1.86 -5.67 8.42
CA PHE A 5 -1.41 -5.47 7.04
C PHE A 5 -1.72 -4.05 6.53
N LYS A 6 -2.88 -3.47 6.85
CA LYS A 6 -3.20 -2.07 6.52
C LYS A 6 -2.15 -1.13 7.11
N ALA A 7 -1.87 -1.24 8.41
CA ALA A 7 -0.85 -0.45 9.10
C ALA A 7 0.54 -0.64 8.47
N THR A 8 0.98 -1.87 8.22
CA THR A 8 2.29 -2.15 7.59
C THR A 8 2.41 -1.56 6.18
N ILE A 9 1.37 -1.63 5.35
CA ILE A 9 1.36 -1.02 4.01
C ILE A 9 1.53 0.50 4.11
N LEU A 10 0.71 1.13 4.96
CA LEU A 10 0.72 2.58 5.14
C LEU A 10 2.05 3.05 5.71
N GLU A 11 2.57 2.37 6.74
CA GLU A 11 3.85 2.66 7.36
C GLU A 11 4.99 2.54 6.35
N PHE A 12 5.01 1.48 5.55
CA PHE A 12 6.02 1.27 4.51
C PHE A 12 6.01 2.39 3.46
N LEU A 13 4.84 2.76 2.95
CA LEU A 13 4.71 3.83 1.97
C LEU A 13 5.06 5.20 2.57
N LEU A 14 4.72 5.43 3.84
CA LEU A 14 5.04 6.66 4.57
C LEU A 14 6.54 6.78 4.82
N LYS A 15 7.19 5.71 5.31
CA LYS A 15 8.66 5.64 5.50
C LYS A 15 9.41 5.88 4.19
N LYS A 16 8.87 5.41 3.06
CA LYS A 16 9.43 5.66 1.72
C LYS A 16 9.02 7.00 1.11
N ASN A 17 8.26 7.83 1.82
CA ASN A 17 7.73 9.10 1.34
C ASN A 17 7.02 8.97 -0.03
N CYS A 18 6.37 7.82 -0.25
CA CYS A 18 5.63 7.51 -1.47
C CYS A 18 4.24 8.11 -1.39
N ILE A 19 4.15 9.42 -1.66
CA ILE A 19 2.94 10.22 -1.49
C ILE A 19 2.61 10.91 -2.82
N GLY A 20 1.35 10.81 -3.26
CA GLY A 20 0.86 11.47 -4.47
C GLY A 20 1.64 11.04 -5.70
N GLY A 21 2.55 11.90 -6.18
CA GLY A 21 3.36 11.70 -7.39
C GLY A 21 4.55 10.73 -7.25
N ALA A 22 4.91 10.33 -6.02
CA ALA A 22 5.92 9.30 -5.77
C ALA A 22 5.25 7.94 -5.57
N HIS A 23 5.45 7.01 -6.52
CA HIS A 23 4.80 5.70 -6.48
C HIS A 23 5.81 4.56 -6.42
N THR A 24 5.51 3.53 -5.64
CA THR A 24 6.28 2.29 -5.53
C THR A 24 5.55 1.14 -6.24
N PRO A 25 6.24 0.31 -7.04
CA PRO A 25 5.63 -0.88 -7.64
C PRO A 25 5.12 -1.85 -6.57
N LEU A 26 3.92 -2.39 -6.78
CA LEU A 26 3.23 -3.31 -5.87
C LEU A 26 4.10 -4.52 -5.54
N ASP A 27 4.85 -5.03 -6.51
CA ASP A 27 5.75 -6.17 -6.34
C ASP A 27 6.82 -5.90 -5.26
N ARG A 28 7.35 -4.66 -5.21
CA ARG A 28 8.31 -4.24 -4.19
C ARG A 28 7.68 -4.12 -2.80
N VAL A 29 6.39 -3.76 -2.72
CA VAL A 29 5.63 -3.76 -1.46
C VAL A 29 5.43 -5.19 -0.98
N LYS A 30 4.97 -6.08 -1.87
CA LYS A 30 4.79 -7.51 -1.62
C LYS A 30 6.10 -8.23 -1.26
N SER A 31 7.23 -7.77 -1.78
CA SER A 31 8.56 -8.32 -1.44
C SER A 31 9.08 -7.81 -0.10
N CYS A 32 8.66 -6.64 0.37
CA CYS A 32 9.08 -6.10 1.67
C CYS A 32 8.26 -6.67 2.83
N ILE A 33 7.00 -7.01 2.56
CA ILE A 33 6.11 -7.64 3.52
C ILE A 33 6.28 -9.14 3.29
N GLU A 34 6.89 -9.84 4.25
CA GLU A 34 7.21 -11.27 4.09
C GLU A 34 5.92 -12.12 4.09
N LEU A 35 5.28 -12.24 2.91
CA LEU A 35 4.04 -13.00 2.72
C LEU A 35 4.36 -14.50 2.56
N HIS A 36 4.43 -15.21 3.69
CA HIS A 36 4.84 -16.62 3.75
C HIS A 36 3.77 -17.59 3.23
N SER A 37 2.49 -17.30 3.45
CA SER A 37 1.38 -18.18 3.07
C SER A 37 0.50 -17.60 1.95
N LYS A 38 -0.21 -18.49 1.23
CA LYS A 38 -1.26 -18.06 0.28
C LYS A 38 -2.37 -17.26 0.97
N GLN A 39 -2.63 -17.54 2.25
CA GLN A 39 -3.59 -16.82 3.05
C GLN A 39 -3.13 -15.38 3.35
N ASP A 40 -1.85 -15.19 3.71
CA ASP A 40 -1.26 -13.86 3.91
C ASP A 40 -1.37 -13.00 2.64
N LYS A 41 -1.08 -13.59 1.48
CA LYS A 41 -1.24 -12.89 0.19
C LYS A 41 -2.67 -12.42 -0.04
N LYS A 42 -3.65 -13.29 0.24
CA LYS A 42 -5.06 -12.96 0.09
C LYS A 42 -5.51 -11.89 1.09
N GLU A 43 -5.05 -11.97 2.35
CA GLU A 43 -5.37 -10.96 3.36
C GLU A 43 -4.73 -9.61 3.05
N PHE A 44 -3.49 -9.61 2.56
CA PHE A 44 -2.78 -8.43 2.08
C PHE A 44 -3.52 -7.77 0.90
N GLU A 45 -3.94 -8.56 -0.09
CA GLU A 45 -4.67 -8.05 -1.24
C GLU A 45 -6.04 -7.48 -0.86
N GLN A 46 -6.73 -8.10 0.09
CA GLN A 46 -7.96 -7.55 0.66
C GLN A 46 -7.71 -6.24 1.41
N ALA A 47 -6.69 -6.19 2.27
CA ALA A 47 -6.32 -4.98 3.00
C ALA A 47 -5.97 -3.83 2.04
N LEU A 48 -5.24 -4.12 0.97
CA LEU A 48 -4.92 -3.14 -0.07
C LEU A 48 -6.15 -2.66 -0.83
N ASP A 49 -7.05 -3.57 -1.24
CA ASP A 49 -8.29 -3.22 -1.94
C ASP A 49 -9.18 -2.32 -1.07
N GLU A 50 -9.28 -2.61 0.23
CA GLU A 50 -9.96 -1.74 1.19
C GLU A 50 -9.29 -0.35 1.27
N LEU A 51 -7.97 -0.27 1.40
CA LEU A 51 -7.25 1.01 1.44
C LEU A 51 -7.43 1.83 0.16
N VAL A 52 -7.54 1.17 -1.00
CA VAL A 52 -7.81 1.84 -2.28
C VAL A 52 -9.26 2.33 -2.34
N LYS A 53 -10.23 1.51 -1.90
CA LYS A 53 -11.66 1.89 -1.81
C LYS A 53 -11.90 3.04 -0.84
N GLU A 54 -11.24 3.02 0.31
CA GLU A 54 -11.26 4.07 1.32
C GLU A 54 -10.48 5.33 0.89
N ASN A 55 -9.84 5.30 -0.29
CA ASN A 55 -9.08 6.40 -0.88
C ASN A 55 -7.83 6.78 -0.06
N TRP A 56 -7.30 5.86 0.75
CA TRP A 56 -6.05 6.07 1.51
C TRP A 56 -4.82 5.79 0.64
N VAL A 57 -4.94 4.83 -0.27
CA VAL A 57 -3.89 4.45 -1.23
C VAL A 57 -4.39 4.69 -2.64
N ILE A 58 -3.53 5.28 -3.47
CA ILE A 58 -3.74 5.49 -4.89
C ILE A 58 -3.02 4.37 -5.64
N SER A 59 -3.77 3.56 -6.37
CA SER A 59 -3.22 2.58 -7.31
C SER A 59 -3.22 3.16 -8.74
N ALA A 60 -2.07 3.18 -9.38
CA ALA A 60 -1.93 3.60 -10.77
C ALA A 60 -1.15 2.56 -11.56
N SER A 61 -1.72 2.09 -12.67
CA SER A 61 -1.04 1.19 -13.59
C SER A 61 -0.15 1.99 -14.53
N LYS A 62 1.16 1.71 -14.53
CA LYS A 62 2.14 2.35 -15.42
C LYS A 62 2.62 1.35 -16.46
N ARG A 63 2.68 1.78 -17.72
CA ARG A 63 3.24 0.97 -18.80
C ARG A 63 4.76 1.00 -18.70
N THR A 64 5.37 -0.17 -18.54
CA THR A 64 6.82 -0.36 -18.56
C THR A 64 7.21 -0.97 -19.91
N GLY A 65 8.49 -0.89 -20.29
CA GLY A 65 8.98 -1.48 -21.54
C GLY A 65 8.78 -3.00 -21.66
N LYS A 66 8.39 -3.68 -20.56
CA LYS A 66 8.13 -5.12 -20.48
C LYS A 66 6.66 -5.47 -20.18
N GLY A 67 5.76 -4.49 -20.03
CA GLY A 67 4.36 -4.74 -19.69
C GLY A 67 3.66 -3.59 -18.99
N THR A 68 2.76 -3.93 -18.07
CA THR A 68 2.05 -2.96 -17.21
C THR A 68 2.35 -3.33 -15.76
N ASP A 69 2.83 -2.36 -14.99
CA ASP A 69 3.18 -2.52 -13.59
C ASP A 69 2.24 -1.69 -12.72
N THR A 70 1.72 -2.29 -11.64
CA THR A 70 0.83 -1.60 -10.72
C THR A 70 1.69 -0.86 -9.69
N HIS A 71 1.54 0.46 -9.65
CA HIS A 71 2.24 1.32 -8.72
C HIS A 71 1.29 1.85 -7.64
N LEU A 72 1.76 1.91 -6.40
CA LEU A 72 1.04 2.38 -5.23
C LEU A 72 1.67 3.68 -4.69
N SER A 73 0.84 4.63 -4.29
CA SER A 73 1.24 5.81 -3.53
C SER A 73 0.18 6.12 -2.46
N LEU A 74 0.57 6.82 -1.40
CA LEU A 74 -0.38 7.32 -0.40
C LEU A 74 -1.14 8.51 -0.98
N ASN A 75 -2.42 8.61 -0.63
CA ASN A 75 -3.18 9.79 -0.96
C ASN A 75 -2.75 10.95 -0.05
N PRO A 76 -2.24 12.06 -0.62
CA PRO A 76 -1.83 13.22 0.18
C PRO A 76 -2.98 13.81 1.01
N ARG A 77 -4.24 13.64 0.57
CA ARG A 77 -5.42 14.18 1.26
C ARG A 77 -5.74 13.44 2.55
N THR A 78 -5.37 12.17 2.66
CA THR A 78 -5.67 11.32 3.82
C THR A 78 -4.44 11.12 4.73
N LEU A 79 -3.32 11.81 4.48
CA LEU A 79 -2.08 11.64 5.24
C LEU A 79 -2.22 11.89 6.74
N ASN A 80 -3.01 12.90 7.13
CA ASN A 80 -3.25 13.18 8.54
C ASN A 80 -3.98 12.00 9.20
N GLN A 81 -5.03 11.48 8.54
CA GLN A 81 -5.77 10.31 9.01
C GLN A 81 -4.87 9.07 9.09
N ILE A 82 -4.01 8.86 8.08
CA ILE A 82 -3.05 7.75 8.07
C ILE A 82 -2.06 7.87 9.22
N SER A 83 -1.55 9.08 9.51
CA SER A 83 -0.62 9.30 10.61
C SER A 83 -1.29 9.09 11.97
N GLU A 84 -2.56 9.51 12.13
CA GLU A 84 -3.33 9.24 13.34
C GLU A 84 -3.64 7.75 13.51
N TYR A 85 -4.01 7.07 12.42
CA TYR A 85 -4.21 5.63 12.40
C TYR A 85 -2.96 4.86 12.84
N LEU A 86 -1.79 5.21 12.27
CA LEU A 86 -0.50 4.61 12.62
C LEU A 86 0.01 4.96 14.03
N ARG A 87 -0.54 5.99 14.68
CA ARG A 87 -0.22 6.30 16.08
C ARG A 87 -1.06 5.51 17.08
N THR A 88 -2.18 4.98 16.63
CA THR A 88 -3.19 4.33 17.48
C THR A 88 -3.11 2.79 17.41
N HIS A 89 -2.50 2.27 16.35
CA HIS A 89 -2.28 0.84 16.06
C HIS A 89 -0.80 0.49 16.05
#